data_AF-A0A3B8SVK1-F1
#
_entry.id   AF-A0A3B8SVK1-F1
#
_cell.length_a   1.000
_cell.length_b   1.000
_cell.length_c   1.000
_cell.angle_alpha   90.00
_cell.angle_beta   90.00
_cell.angle_gamma   90.00
#
_symmetry.space_group_name_H-M   'P 1'
#
loop_
_entity.id
_entity.type
_entity.pdbx_description
1 polymer ?
#
loop_
_entity_poly.entity_id
_entity_poly.type
_entity_poly.pdbx_seq_one_letter_code
_entity_poly.pdbx_strand_id
1 'polypeptide(L)'
;MKYLLIIYLIVLSLLSFLFCHIIYKNKMKNDLFFFVICNFILSFSFLVFFFYYKDYLLSFVNMFFLLLNTIFLSYEIKLTYDKYKVLSFPYLIYIIFIFYLILDLFLMSQ
;
A
#
# COMPACT_ATOMS: atom_id res chain seq x y z
N MET A 1 -10.49 19.77 -2.41
CA MET A 1 -9.13 19.25 -2.71
C MET A 1 -8.72 18.09 -1.81
N LYS A 2 -8.60 18.26 -0.48
CA LYS A 2 -8.16 17.20 0.46
C LYS A 2 -8.94 15.87 0.32
N TYR A 3 -10.27 15.93 0.32
CA TYR A 3 -11.14 14.75 0.15
C TYR A 3 -11.05 14.09 -1.22
N LEU A 4 -10.84 14.88 -2.28
CA LEU A 4 -10.70 14.40 -3.65
C LEU A 4 -9.41 13.59 -3.84
N LEU A 5 -8.34 14.02 -3.16
CA LEU A 5 -7.03 13.35 -3.19
C LEU A 5 -7.05 12.04 -2.40
N ILE A 6 -7.78 11.99 -1.29
CA ILE A 6 -8.05 10.77 -0.51
C ILE A 6 -8.85 9.77 -1.36
N ILE A 7 -9.94 10.23 -1.97
CA ILE A 7 -10.76 9.39 -2.86
C ILE A 7 -9.93 8.89 -4.04
N TYR A 8 -9.09 9.75 -4.64
CA TYR A 8 -8.18 9.34 -5.71
C TYR A 8 -7.22 8.24 -5.26
N LEU A 9 -6.59 8.39 -4.08
CA LEU A 9 -5.67 7.38 -3.54
C LEU A 9 -6.37 6.05 -3.21
N ILE A 10 -7.58 6.10 -2.66
CA ILE A 10 -8.41 4.90 -2.40
C ILE A 10 -8.83 4.24 -3.72
N VAL A 11 -9.25 5.02 -4.71
CA VAL A 11 -9.63 4.52 -6.04
C VAL A 11 -8.41 3.91 -6.73
N LEU A 12 -7.22 4.48 -6.56
CA LEU A 12 -5.98 3.95 -7.11
C LEU A 12 -5.59 2.62 -6.47
N SER A 13 -5.75 2.47 -5.14
CA SER A 13 -5.47 1.21 -4.44
C SER A 13 -6.52 0.13 -4.74
N LEU A 14 -7.78 0.51 -4.96
CA LEU A 14 -8.81 -0.40 -5.47
C LEU A 14 -8.52 -0.83 -6.92
N LEU A 15 -8.06 0.10 -7.77
CA LEU A 15 -7.68 -0.20 -9.15
C LEU A 15 -6.48 -1.15 -9.21
N SER A 16 -5.46 -0.97 -8.38
CA SER A 16 -4.31 -1.87 -8.35
C SER A 16 -4.70 -3.29 -7.90
N PHE A 17 -5.65 -3.42 -6.97
CA PHE A 17 -6.26 -4.70 -6.58
C PHE A 17 -6.99 -5.35 -7.76
N LEU A 18 -7.82 -4.58 -8.45
CA LEU A 18 -8.63 -5.06 -9.57
C LEU A 18 -7.75 -5.48 -10.75
N PHE A 19 -6.68 -4.72 -11.05
CA PHE A 19 -5.67 -5.08 -12.03
C PHE A 19 -4.91 -6.34 -11.64
N CYS A 20 -4.45 -6.44 -10.38
CA CYS A 20 -3.81 -7.66 -9.89
C CYS A 20 -4.74 -8.87 -10.06
N HIS A 21 -5.97 -8.80 -9.58
CA HIS A 21 -6.91 -9.90 -9.71
C HIS A 21 -7.21 -10.24 -11.18
N ILE A 22 -7.40 -9.25 -12.06
CA ILE A 22 -7.71 -9.51 -13.48
C ILE A 22 -6.52 -10.16 -14.20
N ILE A 23 -5.30 -9.67 -13.99
CA ILE A 23 -4.10 -10.18 -14.67
C ILE A 23 -3.73 -11.58 -14.16
N TYR A 24 -3.99 -11.85 -12.88
CA TYR A 24 -3.44 -13.00 -12.17
C TYR A 24 -4.48 -14.02 -11.68
N LYS A 25 -5.76 -13.85 -12.06
CA LYS A 25 -6.92 -14.64 -11.56
C LYS A 25 -6.68 -16.15 -11.49
N ASN A 26 -6.03 -16.74 -12.49
CA ASN A 26 -5.87 -18.19 -12.62
C ASN A 26 -4.58 -18.75 -12.01
N LYS A 27 -3.72 -17.91 -11.44
CA LYS A 27 -2.40 -18.30 -10.90
C LYS A 27 -2.17 -17.78 -9.47
N MET A 28 -3.11 -17.02 -8.90
CA MET A 28 -2.98 -16.47 -7.55
C MET A 28 -3.07 -17.59 -6.52
N LYS A 29 -2.03 -17.73 -5.69
CA LYS A 29 -2.10 -18.49 -4.44
C LYS A 29 -2.85 -17.68 -3.38
N ASN A 30 -3.41 -18.37 -2.38
CA ASN A 30 -4.10 -17.73 -1.26
C ASN A 30 -3.21 -16.71 -0.54
N ASP A 31 -1.90 -16.97 -0.42
CA ASP A 31 -0.96 -16.08 0.27
C ASP A 31 -0.80 -14.75 -0.46
N LEU A 32 -0.63 -14.79 -1.79
CA LEU A 32 -0.54 -13.58 -2.60
C LEU A 32 -1.83 -12.76 -2.50
N PHE A 33 -3.00 -13.42 -2.57
CA PHE A 33 -4.28 -12.74 -2.41
C PHE A 33 -4.44 -12.09 -1.02
N PHE A 34 -4.02 -12.79 0.04
CA PHE A 34 -3.97 -12.27 1.39
C PHE A 34 -3.11 -11.00 1.47
N PHE A 35 -1.87 -11.03 0.93
CA PHE A 35 -0.99 -9.87 0.95
C PHE A 35 -1.56 -8.67 0.19
N VAL A 36 -2.23 -8.89 -0.94
CA VAL A 36 -2.89 -7.81 -1.71
C VAL A 36 -4.04 -7.20 -0.89
N ILE A 37 -4.91 -8.01 -0.28
CA ILE A 37 -6.00 -7.50 0.58
C ILE A 37 -5.44 -6.73 1.77
N CYS A 38 -4.44 -7.27 2.46
CA CYS A 38 -3.79 -6.58 3.58
C CYS A 38 -3.19 -5.24 3.15
N ASN A 39 -2.62 -5.16 1.94
CA ASN A 39 -2.09 -3.92 1.39
C ASN A 39 -3.21 -2.88 1.20
N PHE A 40 -4.36 -3.33 0.72
CA PHE A 40 -5.53 -2.48 0.56
C PHE A 40 -6.06 -1.95 1.91
N ILE A 41 -6.25 -2.84 2.89
CA ILE A 41 -6.74 -2.45 4.22
C ILE A 41 -5.79 -1.45 4.89
N LEU A 42 -4.48 -1.74 4.85
CA LEU A 42 -3.45 -0.90 5.48
C LEU A 42 -3.30 0.47 4.79
N SER A 43 -3.43 0.52 3.46
CA SER A 43 -3.41 1.79 2.74
C SER A 43 -4.64 2.64 3.03
N PHE A 44 -5.82 2.03 3.13
CA PHE A 44 -7.05 2.72 3.51
C PHE A 44 -7.01 3.22 4.96
N SER A 45 -6.60 2.37 5.91
CA SER A 45 -6.50 2.75 7.32
C SER A 45 -5.54 3.92 7.50
N PHE A 46 -4.37 3.86 6.85
CA PHE A 46 -3.42 4.96 6.82
C PHE A 46 -4.08 6.29 6.41
N LEU A 47 -4.79 6.32 5.27
CA LEU A 47 -5.42 7.55 4.77
C LEU A 47 -6.46 8.11 5.75
N VAL A 48 -7.23 7.23 6.38
CA VAL A 48 -8.24 7.62 7.38
C VAL A 48 -7.57 8.27 8.60
N PHE A 49 -6.55 7.63 9.17
CA PHE A 49 -5.85 8.21 10.33
C PHE A 49 -5.18 9.55 9.98
N PHE A 50 -4.57 9.64 8.80
CA PHE A 50 -3.79 10.82 8.41
C PHE A 50 -4.67 12.01 8.08
N PHE A 51 -5.71 11.80 7.28
CA PHE A 51 -6.52 12.92 6.79
C PHE A 51 -7.74 13.23 7.63
N TYR A 52 -8.43 12.20 8.13
CA TYR A 52 -9.68 12.37 8.87
C TYR A 52 -9.40 12.63 10.35
N TYR A 53 -8.62 11.75 10.99
CA TYR A 53 -8.30 11.88 12.42
C TYR A 53 -7.12 12.81 12.70
N LYS A 54 -6.27 13.10 11.69
CA LYS A 54 -5.01 13.85 11.85
C LYS A 54 -4.10 13.25 12.94
N ASP A 55 -4.19 11.94 13.14
CA ASP A 55 -3.37 11.21 14.11
C ASP A 55 -2.10 10.74 13.41
N TYR A 56 -1.02 11.52 13.55
CA TYR A 56 0.24 11.24 12.88
C TYR A 56 0.95 9.99 13.43
N LEU A 57 0.75 9.66 14.71
CA LEU A 57 1.34 8.46 15.31
C LEU A 57 0.70 7.19 14.74
N LEU A 58 -0.63 7.09 14.75
CA LEU A 58 -1.33 5.94 14.18
C LEU A 58 -1.15 5.86 12.66
N SER A 59 -1.02 7.01 11.98
CA SER A 59 -0.72 7.05 10.55
C SER A 59 0.67 6.48 10.25
N PHE A 60 1.68 6.87 11.05
CA PHE A 60 3.05 6.38 10.91
C PHE A 60 3.13 4.86 11.16
N VAL A 61 2.47 4.37 12.21
CA VAL A 61 2.40 2.94 12.52
C VAL A 61 1.75 2.16 11.37
N ASN A 62 0.63 2.64 10.82
CA ASN A 62 0.00 1.99 9.67
C ASN A 62 0.89 2.00 8.43
N MET A 63 1.61 3.10 8.14
CA MET A 63 2.55 3.13 7.03
C MET A 63 3.74 2.18 7.22
N PHE A 64 4.22 2.00 8.44
CA PHE A 64 5.26 1.02 8.73
C PHE A 64 4.79 -0.41 8.41
N PHE A 65 3.58 -0.77 8.85
CA PHE A 65 2.99 -2.08 8.51
C PHE A 65 2.72 -2.21 7.00
N LEU A 66 2.27 -1.14 6.35
CA LEU A 66 2.08 -1.12 4.90
C LEU A 66 3.39 -1.36 4.15
N LEU A 67 4.49 -0.75 4.60
CA LEU A 67 5.82 -0.95 4.04
C LEU A 67 6.25 -2.43 4.14
N LEU A 68 6.18 -3.02 5.33
CA LEU A 68 6.49 -4.44 5.55
C LEU A 68 5.64 -5.34 4.65
N ASN A 69 4.33 -5.12 4.64
CA ASN A 69 3.40 -5.90 3.83
C ASN A 69 3.69 -5.77 2.33
N THR A 70 4.15 -4.60 1.88
CA THR A 70 4.53 -4.36 0.48
C THR A 70 5.83 -5.04 0.09
N ILE A 71 6.80 -5.13 1.01
CA ILE A 71 8.01 -5.93 0.82
C ILE A 71 7.64 -7.41 0.63
N PHE A 72 6.82 -7.97 1.51
CA PHE A 72 6.36 -9.37 1.40
C PHE A 72 5.55 -9.61 0.13
N LEU A 73 4.62 -8.70 -0.21
CA LEU A 73 3.86 -8.78 -1.45
C LEU A 73 4.79 -8.80 -2.68
N SER A 74 5.82 -7.95 -2.70
CA SER A 74 6.78 -7.91 -3.81
C SER A 74 7.56 -9.23 -3.95
N TYR A 75 7.88 -9.87 -2.82
CA TYR A 75 8.54 -11.17 -2.79
C TYR A 75 7.63 -12.28 -3.31
N GLU A 76 6.37 -12.31 -2.88
CA GLU A 76 5.37 -13.29 -3.34
C GLU A 76 5.02 -13.11 -4.83
N ILE A 77 4.93 -11.88 -5.32
CA ILE A 77 4.75 -11.60 -6.75
C ILE A 77 5.94 -12.17 -7.54
N LYS A 78 7.17 -11.99 -7.04
CA LYS A 78 8.36 -12.55 -7.69
C LYS A 78 8.31 -14.08 -7.74
N LEU A 79 7.93 -14.73 -6.64
CA LEU A 79 7.81 -16.19 -6.57
C LEU A 79 6.71 -16.74 -7.50
N THR A 80 5.57 -16.06 -7.55
CA THR A 80 4.40 -16.54 -8.29
C THR A 80 4.46 -16.15 -9.78
N TYR A 81 5.10 -15.02 -10.09
CA TYR A 81 5.04 -14.34 -11.38
C TYR A 81 6.38 -13.69 -11.76
N ASP A 82 7.40 -14.50 -11.99
CA ASP A 82 8.76 -14.02 -12.24
C ASP A 82 8.86 -13.02 -13.42
N LYS A 83 8.00 -13.17 -14.45
CA LYS A 83 7.90 -12.24 -15.60
C LYS A 83 7.43 -10.83 -15.22
N TYR A 84 6.75 -10.69 -14.08
CA TYR A 84 6.11 -9.46 -13.64
C TYR A 84 6.78 -8.85 -12.41
N LYS A 85 7.95 -9.34 -12.00
CA LYS A 85 8.70 -8.82 -10.84
C LYS A 85 8.94 -7.32 -10.92
N VAL A 86 9.08 -6.78 -12.14
CA VAL A 86 9.39 -5.36 -12.37
C VAL A 86 8.19 -4.48 -12.02
N LEU A 87 6.96 -5.00 -12.10
CA LEU A 87 5.75 -4.23 -11.79
C LEU A 87 5.56 -3.96 -10.29
N SER A 88 6.13 -4.78 -9.40
CA SER A 88 6.04 -4.55 -7.95
C SER A 88 7.04 -3.51 -7.44
N PHE A 89 8.13 -3.24 -8.18
CA PHE A 89 9.16 -2.28 -7.76
C PHE A 89 8.68 -0.82 -7.71
N PRO A 90 7.97 -0.29 -8.72
CA PRO A 90 7.43 1.08 -8.67
C PRO A 90 6.54 1.31 -7.45
N TYR A 91 5.71 0.33 -7.10
CA TYR A 91 4.84 0.42 -5.93
C TYR A 91 5.64 0.41 -4.62
N LEU A 92 6.64 -0.47 -4.50
CA LEU A 92 7.51 -0.51 -3.32
C LEU A 92 8.26 0.83 -3.12
N ILE A 93 8.84 1.39 -4.18
CA ILE A 93 9.54 2.68 -4.13
C ILE A 93 8.58 3.80 -3.69
N TYR A 94 7.35 3.80 -4.23
CA TYR A 94 6.32 4.76 -3.84
C TYR A 94 6.00 4.66 -2.35
N ILE A 95 5.79 3.45 -1.81
CA ILE A 95 5.49 3.25 -0.39
C ILE A 95 6.65 3.70 0.51
N ILE A 96 7.91 3.44 0.12
CA ILE A 96 9.10 3.93 0.83
C ILE A 96 9.13 5.46 0.87
N PHE A 97 8.85 6.12 -0.26
CA PHE A 97 8.84 7.58 -0.32
C PHE A 97 7.77 8.20 0.58
N ILE A 98 6.55 7.65 0.56
CA ILE A 98 5.47 8.10 1.46
C ILE A 98 5.85 7.84 2.93
N PHE A 99 6.47 6.70 3.24
CA PHE A 99 6.91 6.41 4.61
C PHE A 99 7.84 7.49 5.16
N TYR A 100 8.86 7.92 4.40
CA TYR A 100 9.75 9.01 4.81
C TYR A 100 9.02 10.34 4.99
N LEU A 101 8.10 10.70 4.09
CA LEU A 101 7.29 11.91 4.23
C LEU A 101 6.49 11.92 5.53
N ILE A 102 5.94 10.77 5.94
CA ILE A 102 5.16 10.69 7.18
C ILE A 102 6.05 10.69 8.40
N LEU A 103 7.22 10.05 8.34
CA LEU A 103 8.22 10.14 9.40
C LEU A 103 8.58 11.60 9.67
N ASP A 104 8.86 12.38 8.63
CA ASP A 104 9.19 13.80 8.77
C ASP A 104 8.02 14.60 9.36
N LEU A 105 6.80 14.40 8.87
CA LEU A 105 5.60 15.06 9.40
C LEU A 105 5.32 14.70 10.86
N PHE A 106 5.55 13.44 11.24
CA PHE A 106 5.40 12.99 12.62
C PHE A 106 6.42 13.70 13.53
N LEU A 107 7.69 13.76 13.13
CA LEU A 107 8.75 14.44 13.88
C LEU A 107 8.50 15.96 14.02
N MET A 108 7.92 16.60 12.99
CA MET A 108 7.54 18.02 13.06
C MET A 108 6.30 18.29 13.92
N SER A 109 5.49 17.27 14.19
CA SER A 109 4.24 17.40 14.96
C SER A 109 4.41 17.19 16.47
N GLN A 110 5.60 16.74 16.90
CA GLN A 110 6.00 16.64 18.31
C GLN A 110 6.57 17.97 18.82
#